data_AF-A0ABD7WXI4-F1
#
_entry.id   AF-A0ABD7WXI4-F1
#
_cell.length_a   1.000
_cell.length_b   1.000
_cell.length_c   1.000
_cell.angle_alpha   90.00
_cell.angle_beta   90.00
_cell.angle_gamma   90.00
#
_symmetry.space_group_name_H-M   'P 1'
#
loop_
_entity.id
_entity.type
_entity.pdbx_description
1 polymer ?
#
loop_
_entity_poly.entity_id
_entity_poly.type
_entity_poly.pdbx_seq_one_letter_code
_entity_poly.pdbx_strand_id
1 'polypeptide(L)'
;MRLYALCKKTWVMSLLVFALAVSLTPVSQAAASLSVSQALENQNNSVQAVKGYVVGQPTGTSTVITSNYPNDYALALADSANETNTDKMVYVQIPSNLRSTFGLQSHSELKGKSLTVTGTLTPYFSHPGIKSVTSISTETGGTDPTPDPTEPTVPVEDYYRTAAGKTGNTLKTELHNIIDHHTELSYSAVWEALKKTDEDPANANNVILLYTGRSQAKSTNGGGVDDWNREHVWAKSHGDFGTAMGPGTDLHHLRPTDVSVNGTRGNLDFDNGGTEHSEALGNYFDSDSWEPRDEVKGDVARMLFYMAVRYEGDVSDEPDLELNNAVNNGAAPYHGKLSVLLQWNAQDPVDDRERRRNDIIYSDYQHNRNPFIDHPEWVNEIWN
;
A
#
# COMPACT_ATOMS: atom_id res chain seq x y z
N MET A 1 73.53 -23.67 -59.68
CA MET A 1 73.99 -23.59 -58.28
C MET A 1 73.36 -22.35 -57.65
N ARG A 2 72.44 -22.55 -56.70
CA ARG A 2 71.83 -21.64 -55.69
C ARG A 2 71.41 -20.20 -56.06
N LEU A 3 70.15 -19.93 -55.71
CA LEU A 3 69.41 -18.67 -55.53
C LEU A 3 70.24 -17.50 -54.97
N TYR A 4 69.88 -16.26 -55.33
CA TYR A 4 69.52 -15.20 -54.37
C TYR A 4 68.55 -14.19 -55.00
N ALA A 5 67.41 -14.00 -54.33
CA ALA A 5 66.42 -12.95 -54.58
C ALA A 5 66.69 -11.75 -53.65
N LEU A 6 66.35 -10.53 -54.06
CA LEU A 6 65.92 -9.50 -53.12
C LEU A 6 64.95 -8.51 -53.79
N CYS A 7 63.75 -8.47 -53.21
CA CYS A 7 62.54 -7.80 -53.68
C CYS A 7 62.46 -6.35 -53.16
N LYS A 8 61.88 -5.45 -53.96
CA LYS A 8 61.67 -4.02 -53.66
C LYS A 8 60.58 -3.83 -52.59
N LYS A 9 60.84 -2.95 -51.61
CA LYS A 9 59.88 -2.47 -50.61
C LYS A 9 58.84 -1.54 -51.26
N THR A 10 57.56 -1.88 -51.12
CA THR A 10 56.40 -1.00 -51.30
C THR A 10 55.88 -0.58 -49.92
N TRP A 11 55.60 0.72 -49.74
CA TRP A 11 54.97 1.27 -48.55
C TRP A 11 53.44 1.11 -48.67
N VAL A 12 52.81 0.48 -47.67
CA VAL A 12 51.35 0.43 -47.52
C VAL A 12 50.97 1.27 -46.33
N MET A 13 50.05 2.21 -46.55
CA MET A 13 49.48 3.11 -45.56
C MET A 13 48.24 2.41 -44.96
N SER A 14 48.31 1.98 -43.70
CA SER A 14 47.23 1.28 -43.02
C SER A 14 46.21 2.27 -42.43
N LEU A 15 44.96 2.20 -42.90
CA LEU A 15 43.80 2.82 -42.24
C LEU A 15 43.34 1.88 -41.11
N LEU A 16 43.36 2.37 -39.87
CA LEU A 16 42.78 1.68 -38.72
C LEU A 16 41.27 1.99 -38.66
N VAL A 17 40.42 0.99 -38.85
CA VAL A 17 38.97 1.08 -38.58
C VAL A 17 38.72 0.45 -37.22
N PHE A 18 38.26 1.24 -36.24
CA PHE A 18 37.79 0.74 -34.96
C PHE A 18 36.35 0.23 -35.13
N ALA A 19 36.16 -1.09 -35.17
CA ALA A 19 34.83 -1.70 -35.06
C ALA A 19 34.48 -1.87 -33.58
N LEU A 20 33.50 -1.09 -33.11
CA LEU A 20 32.93 -1.22 -31.76
C LEU A 20 32.01 -2.45 -31.75
N ALA A 21 32.48 -3.56 -31.17
CA ALA A 21 31.66 -4.74 -30.95
C ALA A 21 30.72 -4.48 -29.77
N VAL A 22 29.44 -4.20 -30.05
CA VAL A 22 28.38 -4.17 -29.04
C VAL A 22 28.03 -5.62 -28.70
N SER A 23 28.46 -6.08 -27.52
CA SER A 23 28.02 -7.36 -26.96
C SER A 23 26.57 -7.24 -26.50
N LEU A 24 25.64 -7.74 -27.30
CA LEU A 24 24.25 -7.95 -26.87
C LEU A 24 24.22 -9.16 -25.94
N THR A 25 24.16 -8.94 -24.63
CA THR A 25 23.76 -9.98 -23.69
C THR A 25 22.27 -10.25 -23.90
N PRO A 26 21.83 -11.50 -24.09
CA PRO A 26 20.40 -11.80 -24.11
C PRO A 26 19.83 -11.47 -22.74
N VAL A 27 18.87 -10.55 -22.70
CA VAL A 27 18.03 -10.33 -21.52
C VAL A 27 17.23 -11.61 -21.31
N SER A 28 17.42 -12.25 -20.16
CA SER A 28 16.64 -13.42 -19.75
C SER A 28 15.17 -13.00 -19.61
N GLN A 29 14.33 -13.45 -20.54
CA GLN A 29 12.89 -13.26 -20.46
C GLN A 29 12.34 -14.11 -19.31
N ALA A 30 11.78 -13.47 -18.28
CA ALA A 30 11.08 -14.17 -17.20
C ALA A 30 9.93 -14.99 -17.80
N ALA A 31 9.81 -16.26 -17.39
CA ALA A 31 8.73 -17.13 -17.84
C ALA A 31 7.39 -16.63 -17.29
N ALA A 32 6.41 -16.40 -18.17
CA ALA A 32 5.05 -16.01 -17.79
C ALA A 32 4.33 -17.15 -17.05
N SER A 33 3.47 -16.83 -16.09
CA SER A 33 2.63 -17.82 -15.38
C SER A 33 1.56 -18.43 -16.30
N LEU A 34 1.24 -19.70 -16.06
CA LEU A 34 0.17 -20.43 -16.74
C LEU A 34 -1.19 -20.11 -16.13
N SER A 35 -2.26 -20.11 -16.92
CA SER A 35 -3.63 -20.20 -16.40
C SER A 35 -3.90 -21.59 -15.79
N VAL A 36 -4.99 -21.75 -15.04
CA VAL A 36 -5.41 -23.07 -14.53
C VAL A 36 -5.73 -24.01 -15.69
N SER A 37 -6.46 -23.54 -16.71
CA SER A 37 -6.71 -24.31 -17.94
C SER A 37 -5.43 -24.82 -18.60
N GLN A 38 -4.40 -23.99 -18.69
CA GLN A 38 -3.10 -24.40 -19.23
C GLN A 38 -2.39 -25.40 -18.31
N ALA A 39 -2.46 -25.23 -16.99
CA ALA A 39 -1.85 -26.17 -16.04
C ALA A 39 -2.52 -27.55 -16.03
N LEU A 40 -3.83 -27.61 -16.30
CA LEU A 40 -4.58 -28.86 -16.45
C LEU A 40 -4.08 -29.69 -17.64
N GLU A 41 -3.72 -29.03 -18.74
CA GLU A 41 -3.21 -29.66 -19.95
C GLU A 41 -1.72 -30.07 -19.84
N ASN A 42 -0.98 -29.53 -18.86
CA ASN A 42 0.48 -29.62 -18.77
C ASN A 42 1.01 -30.36 -17.53
N GLN A 43 0.35 -31.45 -17.12
CA GLN A 43 0.77 -32.32 -15.99
C GLN A 43 2.01 -33.18 -16.32
N ASN A 44 3.15 -32.52 -16.55
CA ASN A 44 4.36 -33.09 -17.14
C ASN A 44 5.56 -33.14 -16.17
N ASN A 45 5.34 -32.92 -14.87
CA ASN A 45 6.37 -32.84 -13.83
C ASN A 45 7.37 -31.68 -14.00
N SER A 46 7.08 -30.68 -14.82
CA SER A 46 7.85 -29.43 -14.84
C SER A 46 7.48 -28.53 -13.66
N VAL A 47 8.40 -27.65 -13.27
CA VAL A 47 8.13 -26.58 -12.32
C VAL A 47 7.56 -25.39 -13.11
N GLN A 48 6.36 -24.95 -12.75
CA GLN A 48 5.66 -23.85 -13.40
C GLN A 48 5.00 -22.96 -12.34
N ALA A 49 4.84 -21.68 -12.67
CA ALA A 49 3.94 -20.79 -11.96
C ALA A 49 2.53 -20.92 -12.57
N VAL A 50 1.51 -21.10 -11.74
CA VAL A 50 0.10 -21.21 -12.16
C VAL A 50 -0.73 -20.16 -11.44
N LYS A 51 -1.45 -19.34 -12.19
CA LYS A 51 -2.35 -18.31 -11.67
C LYS A 51 -3.80 -18.78 -11.69
N GLY A 52 -4.52 -18.58 -10.60
CA GLY A 52 -5.95 -18.91 -10.49
C GLY A 52 -6.59 -18.41 -9.19
N TYR A 53 -7.92 -18.34 -9.15
CA TYR A 53 -8.69 -17.99 -7.96
C TYR A 53 -8.88 -19.20 -7.04
N VAL A 54 -8.76 -18.99 -5.73
CA VAL A 54 -9.06 -20.02 -4.73
C VAL A 54 -10.57 -20.24 -4.68
N VAL A 55 -11.01 -21.43 -5.03
CA VAL A 55 -12.44 -21.79 -5.05
C VAL A 55 -12.85 -22.71 -3.89
N GLY A 56 -11.88 -23.27 -3.16
CA GLY A 56 -12.12 -24.06 -1.96
C GLY A 56 -10.96 -24.97 -1.59
N GLN A 57 -11.23 -25.99 -0.77
CA GLN A 57 -10.27 -27.01 -0.37
C GLN A 57 -10.68 -28.38 -0.93
N PRO A 58 -9.81 -29.08 -1.67
CA PRO A 58 -10.08 -30.44 -2.09
C PRO A 58 -10.00 -31.41 -0.89
N THR A 59 -11.01 -32.27 -0.76
CA THR A 59 -11.06 -33.35 0.25
C THR A 59 -11.11 -34.75 -0.38
N GLY A 60 -11.17 -34.82 -1.72
CA GLY A 60 -11.11 -36.03 -2.51
C GLY A 60 -10.87 -35.70 -3.99
N THR A 61 -10.84 -36.71 -4.86
CA THR A 61 -10.55 -36.52 -6.30
C THR A 61 -11.51 -35.54 -6.98
N SER A 62 -12.80 -35.60 -6.66
CA SER A 62 -13.83 -34.75 -7.28
C SER A 62 -14.63 -33.96 -6.24
N THR A 63 -14.08 -33.77 -5.04
CA THR A 63 -14.77 -33.10 -3.93
C THR A 63 -13.95 -31.91 -3.47
N VAL A 64 -14.53 -30.71 -3.62
CA VAL A 64 -14.00 -29.45 -3.09
C VAL A 64 -15.03 -28.85 -2.14
N ILE A 65 -14.63 -28.61 -0.90
CA ILE A 65 -15.46 -27.93 0.11
C ILE A 65 -15.16 -26.44 0.13
N THR A 66 -16.14 -25.64 0.53
CA THR A 66 -16.08 -24.19 0.44
C THR A 66 -16.28 -23.48 1.78
N SER A 67 -16.36 -24.25 2.87
CA SER A 67 -16.45 -23.84 4.28
C SER A 67 -16.11 -25.03 5.18
N ASN A 68 -15.94 -24.79 6.49
CA ASN A 68 -15.62 -25.81 7.50
C ASN A 68 -14.38 -26.64 7.15
N TYR A 69 -13.32 -25.94 6.74
CA TYR A 69 -12.05 -26.53 6.30
C TYR A 69 -11.41 -27.38 7.41
N PRO A 70 -11.18 -28.69 7.19
CA PRO A 70 -10.67 -29.58 8.22
C PRO A 70 -9.19 -29.37 8.56
N ASN A 71 -8.42 -28.69 7.69
CA ASN A 71 -7.00 -28.41 7.86
C ASN A 71 -6.50 -27.39 6.81
N ASP A 72 -5.24 -27.00 6.92
CA ASP A 72 -4.56 -26.03 6.05
C ASP A 72 -3.78 -26.66 4.88
N TYR A 73 -4.08 -27.88 4.46
CA TYR A 73 -3.13 -28.65 3.64
C TYR A 73 -3.27 -28.47 2.14
N ALA A 74 -4.39 -27.92 1.66
CA ALA A 74 -4.69 -27.91 0.24
C ALA A 74 -5.57 -26.74 -0.20
N LEU A 75 -5.41 -26.33 -1.45
CA LEU A 75 -6.26 -25.37 -2.15
C LEU A 75 -6.73 -25.97 -3.49
N ALA A 76 -7.90 -25.56 -3.94
CA ALA A 76 -8.35 -25.73 -5.32
C ALA A 76 -8.32 -24.36 -6.00
N LEU A 77 -7.62 -24.27 -7.13
CA LEU A 77 -7.56 -23.05 -7.94
C LEU A 77 -8.35 -23.23 -9.24
N ALA A 78 -9.04 -22.19 -9.69
CA ALA A 78 -9.72 -22.15 -10.99
C ALA A 78 -9.46 -20.83 -11.73
N ASP A 79 -9.69 -20.79 -13.03
CA ASP A 79 -9.57 -19.54 -13.82
C ASP A 79 -10.64 -18.48 -13.45
N SER A 80 -11.73 -18.89 -12.76
CA SER A 80 -12.81 -18.01 -12.29
C SER A 80 -13.10 -18.22 -10.80
N ALA A 81 -13.30 -17.13 -10.05
CA ALA A 81 -13.58 -17.15 -8.61
C ALA A 81 -14.87 -17.88 -8.21
N ASN A 82 -15.81 -18.03 -9.15
CA ASN A 82 -17.10 -18.70 -8.93
C ASN A 82 -17.17 -20.09 -9.57
N GLU A 83 -16.04 -20.66 -10.02
CA GLU A 83 -16.02 -21.99 -10.63
C GLU A 83 -16.40 -23.06 -9.59
N THR A 84 -17.25 -24.00 -10.02
CA THR A 84 -17.75 -25.11 -9.18
C THR A 84 -17.50 -26.47 -9.80
N ASN A 85 -17.16 -26.52 -11.10
CA ASN A 85 -16.78 -27.75 -11.77
C ASN A 85 -15.35 -28.12 -11.40
N THR A 86 -15.18 -29.24 -10.70
CA THR A 86 -13.88 -29.72 -10.22
C THR A 86 -12.92 -30.10 -11.35
N ASP A 87 -13.42 -30.49 -12.52
CA ASP A 87 -12.59 -30.78 -13.70
C ASP A 87 -11.84 -29.54 -14.23
N LYS A 88 -12.28 -28.35 -13.84
CA LYS A 88 -11.66 -27.05 -14.20
C LYS A 88 -10.79 -26.48 -13.09
N MET A 89 -10.45 -27.29 -12.09
CA MET A 89 -9.66 -26.86 -10.94
C MET A 89 -8.30 -27.57 -10.90
N VAL A 90 -7.23 -26.87 -10.54
CA VAL A 90 -5.96 -27.53 -10.20
C VAL A 90 -5.81 -27.60 -8.68
N TYR A 91 -5.40 -28.76 -8.15
CA TYR A 91 -5.27 -28.94 -6.71
C TYR A 91 -3.83 -28.69 -6.24
N VAL A 92 -3.69 -27.85 -5.23
CA VAL A 92 -2.40 -27.43 -4.69
C VAL A 92 -2.15 -28.13 -3.37
N GLN A 93 -0.99 -28.77 -3.22
CA GLN A 93 -0.51 -29.28 -1.93
C GLN A 93 0.31 -28.20 -1.22
N ILE A 94 -0.18 -27.72 -0.07
CA ILE A 94 0.50 -26.67 0.70
C ILE A 94 1.57 -27.30 1.61
N PRO A 95 2.86 -26.95 1.43
CA PRO A 95 3.94 -27.42 2.29
C PRO A 95 3.82 -26.78 3.68
N SER A 96 4.33 -27.45 4.71
CA SER A 96 4.08 -27.07 6.12
C SER A 96 4.44 -25.63 6.46
N ASN A 97 5.48 -25.07 5.85
CA ASN A 97 5.94 -23.70 6.05
C ASN A 97 5.01 -22.62 5.46
N LEU A 98 4.09 -22.98 4.57
CA LEU A 98 3.16 -22.05 3.92
C LEU A 98 1.72 -22.18 4.46
N ARG A 99 1.44 -23.16 5.30
CA ARG A 99 0.08 -23.48 5.80
C ARG A 99 -0.51 -22.38 6.67
N SER A 100 0.32 -21.80 7.54
CA SER A 100 -0.09 -20.71 8.44
C SER A 100 -0.34 -19.38 7.72
N THR A 101 -0.26 -19.34 6.39
CA THR A 101 -0.50 -18.13 5.60
C THR A 101 -1.51 -18.40 4.48
N PHE A 102 -1.43 -19.57 3.84
CA PHE A 102 -2.24 -19.91 2.67
C PHE A 102 -3.25 -21.03 2.91
N GLY A 103 -3.32 -21.57 4.12
CA GLY A 103 -4.28 -22.60 4.47
C GLY A 103 -5.66 -22.03 4.77
N LEU A 104 -6.71 -22.65 4.20
CA LEU A 104 -8.09 -22.17 4.33
C LEU A 104 -8.72 -22.40 5.71
N GLN A 105 -8.20 -23.31 6.54
CA GLN A 105 -8.67 -23.45 7.92
C GLN A 105 -8.27 -22.22 8.75
N SER A 106 -7.05 -21.74 8.56
CA SER A 106 -6.55 -20.55 9.23
C SER A 106 -6.97 -19.24 8.52
N HIS A 107 -7.14 -19.27 7.20
CA HIS A 107 -7.38 -18.08 6.35
C HIS A 107 -8.53 -18.31 5.37
N SER A 108 -9.75 -18.43 5.90
CA SER A 108 -10.94 -18.68 5.07
C SER A 108 -11.24 -17.56 4.06
N GLU A 109 -10.74 -16.34 4.32
CA GLU A 109 -10.83 -15.14 3.49
C GLU A 109 -10.06 -15.24 2.16
N LEU A 110 -9.17 -16.23 2.01
CA LEU A 110 -8.47 -16.48 0.74
C LEU A 110 -9.41 -17.01 -0.35
N LYS A 111 -10.56 -17.58 0.01
CA LYS A 111 -11.55 -18.02 -0.96
C LYS A 111 -12.05 -16.83 -1.78
N GLY A 112 -11.96 -16.94 -3.10
CA GLY A 112 -12.27 -15.89 -4.06
C GLY A 112 -11.09 -14.98 -4.41
N LYS A 113 -9.94 -15.11 -3.73
CA LYS A 113 -8.72 -14.35 -4.06
C LYS A 113 -7.91 -15.06 -5.16
N SER A 114 -7.26 -14.28 -6.01
CA SER A 114 -6.35 -14.80 -7.04
C SER A 114 -4.98 -15.08 -6.42
N LEU A 115 -4.46 -16.28 -6.68
CA LEU A 115 -3.12 -16.70 -6.28
C LEU A 115 -2.30 -17.10 -7.50
N THR A 116 -1.00 -16.84 -7.45
CA THR A 116 0.01 -17.44 -8.30
C THR A 116 0.79 -18.46 -7.46
N VAL A 117 0.78 -19.72 -7.87
CA VAL A 117 1.41 -20.85 -7.17
C VAL A 117 2.53 -21.41 -8.03
N THR A 118 3.75 -21.43 -7.51
CA THR A 118 4.89 -22.07 -8.18
C THR A 118 5.18 -23.42 -7.55
N GLY A 119 5.18 -24.46 -8.38
CA GLY A 119 5.50 -25.82 -7.95
C GLY A 119 5.58 -26.77 -9.14
N THR A 120 5.72 -28.05 -8.84
CA THR A 120 5.75 -29.12 -9.84
C THR A 120 4.35 -29.48 -10.29
N LEU A 121 4.05 -29.36 -11.59
CA LEU A 121 2.78 -29.82 -12.19
C LEU A 121 2.73 -31.34 -12.20
N THR A 122 2.04 -31.90 -11.21
CA THR A 122 1.95 -33.35 -11.02
C THR A 122 0.68 -33.67 -10.21
N PRO A 123 0.04 -34.84 -10.43
CA PRO A 123 -1.23 -35.13 -9.79
C PRO A 123 -1.21 -35.08 -8.25
N TYR A 124 -2.27 -34.49 -7.69
CA TYR A 124 -2.59 -34.49 -6.27
C TYR A 124 -4.05 -34.96 -6.08
N PHE A 125 -4.32 -35.89 -5.17
CA PHE A 125 -5.60 -36.61 -5.07
C PHE A 125 -6.06 -37.35 -6.35
N SER A 126 -5.12 -37.83 -7.17
CA SER A 126 -5.40 -38.39 -8.51
C SER A 126 -6.09 -37.41 -9.47
N HIS A 127 -6.02 -36.11 -9.16
CA HIS A 127 -6.46 -34.99 -9.98
C HIS A 127 -5.23 -34.21 -10.46
N PRO A 128 -5.26 -33.54 -11.62
CA PRO A 128 -4.27 -32.53 -11.96
C PRO A 128 -3.95 -31.60 -10.79
N GLY A 129 -2.66 -31.44 -10.50
CA GLY A 129 -2.23 -30.77 -9.28
C GLY A 129 -0.92 -30.02 -9.41
N ILE A 130 -0.58 -29.35 -8.31
CA ILE A 130 0.69 -28.68 -8.07
C ILE A 130 1.22 -29.19 -6.73
N LYS A 131 2.37 -29.87 -6.76
CA LYS A 131 3.07 -30.36 -5.57
C LYS A 131 4.45 -29.74 -5.48
N SER A 132 5.15 -30.02 -4.38
CA SER A 132 6.48 -29.44 -4.13
C SER A 132 6.48 -27.93 -4.31
N VAL A 133 5.40 -27.29 -3.84
CA VAL A 133 5.18 -25.86 -3.99
C VAL A 133 6.31 -25.12 -3.30
N THR A 134 6.97 -24.23 -4.04
CA THR A 134 8.08 -23.41 -3.55
C THR A 134 7.61 -22.02 -3.17
N SER A 135 6.55 -21.51 -3.80
CA SER A 135 5.95 -20.22 -3.48
C SER A 135 4.46 -20.17 -3.79
N ILE A 136 3.74 -19.39 -3.00
CA ILE A 136 2.36 -18.96 -3.24
C ILE A 136 2.35 -17.45 -3.03
N SER A 137 1.81 -16.70 -3.96
CA SER A 137 1.59 -15.25 -3.85
C SER A 137 0.15 -14.92 -4.21
N THR A 138 -0.45 -13.92 -3.56
CA THR A 138 -1.73 -13.32 -3.94
C THR A 138 -1.48 -12.27 -5.02
N GLU A 139 -2.28 -12.25 -6.09
CA GLU A 139 -2.27 -11.11 -7.02
C GLU A 139 -3.49 -10.22 -6.77
N THR A 140 -3.22 -9.04 -6.24
CA THR A 140 -4.03 -7.83 -6.43
C THR A 140 -4.01 -7.54 -7.93
N GLY A 141 -5.17 -7.63 -8.59
CA GLY A 141 -5.26 -7.40 -10.02
C GLY A 141 -5.01 -5.93 -10.34
N GLY A 142 -3.89 -5.64 -11.00
CA GLY A 142 -3.46 -4.29 -11.35
C GLY A 142 -2.12 -4.00 -10.66
N THR A 143 -1.10 -3.72 -11.47
CA THR A 143 0.26 -3.34 -11.10
C THR A 143 0.40 -2.73 -9.69
N ASP A 144 0.86 -3.52 -8.72
CA ASP A 144 1.57 -2.98 -7.55
C ASP A 144 2.43 -4.10 -6.91
N PRO A 145 3.70 -3.84 -6.56
CA PRO A 145 4.57 -4.80 -5.90
C PRO A 145 4.26 -4.86 -4.41
N THR A 146 4.19 -6.06 -3.86
CA THR A 146 4.51 -6.23 -2.44
C THR A 146 6.01 -6.49 -2.35
N PRO A 147 6.79 -5.65 -1.64
CA PRO A 147 8.23 -5.77 -1.61
C PRO A 147 8.65 -7.03 -0.84
N ASP A 148 9.44 -7.88 -1.50
CA ASP A 148 10.41 -8.73 -0.82
C ASP A 148 11.32 -7.82 0.04
N PRO A 149 11.70 -8.18 1.29
CA PRO A 149 12.56 -7.33 2.14
C PRO A 149 13.97 -7.11 1.58
N THR A 150 14.22 -7.59 0.37
CA THR A 150 15.45 -7.44 -0.42
C THR A 150 15.24 -7.03 -1.89
N GLU A 151 14.01 -6.71 -2.35
CA GLU A 151 13.79 -6.15 -3.69
C GLU A 151 13.84 -4.61 -3.74
N PRO A 152 14.30 -4.03 -4.85
CA PRO A 152 14.38 -2.58 -5.01
C PRO A 152 12.97 -1.98 -5.06
N THR A 153 12.72 -1.00 -4.19
CA THR A 153 11.54 -0.13 -4.16
C THR A 153 11.14 0.31 -5.58
N VAL A 154 9.87 0.13 -5.98
CA VAL A 154 9.36 0.80 -7.20
C VAL A 154 9.64 2.29 -7.06
N PRO A 155 10.32 2.92 -8.03
CA PRO A 155 10.53 4.35 -8.00
C PRO A 155 9.17 5.06 -7.87
N VAL A 156 9.08 6.03 -6.96
CA VAL A 156 7.84 6.81 -6.72
C VAL A 156 7.22 7.34 -8.03
N GLU A 157 8.06 7.72 -8.99
CA GLU A 157 7.64 8.18 -10.32
C GLU A 157 6.85 7.14 -11.13
N ASP A 158 7.18 5.86 -11.00
CA ASP A 158 6.46 4.79 -11.71
C ASP A 158 5.09 4.53 -11.07
N TYR A 159 4.98 4.71 -9.75
CA TYR A 159 3.71 4.60 -9.01
C TYR A 159 2.69 5.63 -9.49
N TYR A 160 3.13 6.86 -9.79
CA TYR A 160 2.27 7.95 -10.25
C TYR A 160 2.28 8.21 -11.77
N ARG A 161 2.81 7.29 -12.56
CA ARG A 161 3.04 7.48 -14.00
C ARG A 161 1.81 8.02 -14.76
N THR A 162 0.60 7.59 -14.39
CA THR A 162 -0.63 7.99 -15.08
C THR A 162 -1.15 9.37 -14.64
N ALA A 163 -0.68 9.91 -13.51
CA ALA A 163 -0.97 11.26 -13.04
C ALA A 163 -0.09 12.33 -13.69
N ALA A 164 1.05 11.94 -14.29
CA ALA A 164 2.01 12.87 -14.86
C ALA A 164 1.39 13.85 -15.87
N GLY A 165 1.59 15.15 -15.62
CA GLY A 165 1.15 16.24 -16.48
C GLY A 165 -0.35 16.57 -16.45
N LYS A 166 -1.14 15.91 -15.58
CA LYS A 166 -2.54 16.26 -15.33
C LYS A 166 -2.63 17.40 -14.31
N THR A 167 -3.74 18.14 -14.34
CA THR A 167 -4.06 19.21 -13.37
C THR A 167 -5.57 19.21 -13.07
N GLY A 168 -5.97 20.00 -12.08
CA GLY A 168 -7.35 20.19 -11.65
C GLY A 168 -8.07 18.88 -11.31
N ASN A 169 -9.35 18.80 -11.65
CA ASN A 169 -10.17 17.62 -11.38
C ASN A 169 -9.67 16.36 -12.10
N THR A 170 -8.99 16.50 -13.25
CA THR A 170 -8.41 15.35 -13.96
C THR A 170 -7.24 14.75 -13.19
N LEU A 171 -6.42 15.58 -12.52
CA LEU A 171 -5.39 15.10 -11.61
C LEU A 171 -6.03 14.48 -10.36
N LYS A 172 -7.02 15.14 -9.76
CA LYS A 172 -7.74 14.63 -8.57
C LYS A 172 -8.28 13.22 -8.80
N THR A 173 -9.08 13.03 -9.86
CA THR A 173 -9.65 11.72 -10.22
C THR A 173 -8.57 10.68 -10.54
N GLU A 174 -7.47 11.07 -11.19
CA GLU A 174 -6.40 10.11 -11.45
C GLU A 174 -5.70 9.67 -10.16
N LEU A 175 -5.41 10.60 -9.26
CA LEU A 175 -4.81 10.28 -7.98
C LEU A 175 -5.72 9.41 -7.14
N HIS A 176 -7.04 9.69 -7.14
CA HIS A 176 -8.05 8.84 -6.53
C HIS A 176 -7.92 7.40 -7.04
N ASN A 177 -7.98 7.18 -8.36
CA ASN A 177 -7.84 5.84 -8.97
C ASN A 177 -6.50 5.13 -8.66
N ILE A 178 -5.45 5.86 -8.32
CA ILE A 178 -4.15 5.27 -7.95
C ILE A 178 -4.18 4.78 -6.49
N ILE A 179 -4.87 5.50 -5.60
CA ILE A 179 -4.80 5.29 -4.15
C ILE A 179 -6.07 4.68 -3.55
N ASP A 180 -7.17 4.61 -4.30
CA ASP A 180 -8.49 4.08 -3.92
C ASP A 180 -8.41 2.63 -3.40
N HIS A 181 -7.51 1.81 -3.93
CA HIS A 181 -7.30 0.45 -3.46
C HIS A 181 -6.11 0.40 -2.48
N HIS A 182 -6.39 0.13 -1.22
CA HIS A 182 -5.38 -0.09 -0.19
C HIS A 182 -5.71 -1.31 0.66
N THR A 183 -4.69 -1.88 1.30
CA THR A 183 -4.89 -2.93 2.30
C THR A 183 -5.43 -2.30 3.57
N GLU A 184 -6.68 -2.64 3.88
CA GLU A 184 -7.34 -2.13 5.07
C GLU A 184 -6.87 -2.88 6.32
N LEU A 185 -6.62 -2.13 7.39
CA LEU A 185 -6.30 -2.68 8.69
C LEU A 185 -7.54 -2.79 9.57
N SER A 186 -7.56 -3.78 10.47
CA SER A 186 -8.51 -3.76 11.58
C SER A 186 -8.14 -2.64 12.57
N TYR A 187 -9.13 -2.10 13.28
CA TYR A 187 -8.90 -1.02 14.23
C TYR A 187 -7.93 -1.40 15.36
N SER A 188 -7.87 -2.67 15.75
CA SER A 188 -6.88 -3.16 16.71
C SER A 188 -5.46 -3.20 16.13
N ALA A 189 -5.30 -3.57 14.85
CA ALA A 189 -3.99 -3.62 14.18
C ALA A 189 -3.35 -2.24 14.02
N VAL A 190 -4.15 -1.17 13.93
CA VAL A 190 -3.66 0.22 13.89
C VAL A 190 -2.71 0.54 15.04
N TRP A 191 -2.90 -0.04 16.24
CA TRP A 191 -1.99 0.21 17.35
C TRP A 191 -0.54 -0.18 17.04
N GLU A 192 -0.34 -1.34 16.43
CA GLU A 192 1.01 -1.81 16.10
C GLU A 192 1.60 -1.03 14.92
N ALA A 193 0.76 -0.60 13.98
CA ALA A 193 1.18 0.27 12.89
C ALA A 193 1.63 1.65 13.37
N LEU A 194 0.88 2.31 14.26
CA LEU A 194 1.26 3.62 14.82
C LEU A 194 2.56 3.56 15.62
N LYS A 195 2.84 2.44 16.29
CA LYS A 195 4.13 2.20 16.96
C LYS A 195 5.32 2.15 15.98
N LYS A 196 5.09 1.97 14.69
CA LYS A 196 6.15 1.92 13.66
C LYS A 196 6.23 3.18 12.83
N THR A 197 5.08 3.65 12.35
CA THR A 197 4.94 4.84 11.52
C THR A 197 5.37 6.11 12.26
N ASP A 198 5.01 6.24 13.54
CA ASP A 198 5.32 7.42 14.36
C ASP A 198 6.42 7.14 15.42
N GLU A 199 7.25 6.11 15.22
CA GLU A 199 8.38 5.77 16.10
C GLU A 199 9.33 6.97 16.27
N ASP A 200 9.71 7.26 17.52
CA ASP A 200 10.70 8.30 17.81
C ASP A 200 12.09 7.86 17.32
N PRO A 201 12.73 8.59 16.38
CA PRO A 201 14.04 8.24 15.85
C PRO A 201 15.15 8.28 16.91
N ALA A 202 14.96 9.03 18.00
CA ALA A 202 15.90 9.09 19.12
C ALA A 202 15.63 8.00 20.18
N ASN A 203 14.47 7.36 20.16
CA ASN A 203 14.08 6.32 21.11
C ASN A 203 13.04 5.36 20.53
N ALA A 204 13.50 4.21 20.01
CA ALA A 204 12.64 3.20 19.40
C ALA A 204 11.59 2.55 20.33
N ASN A 205 11.63 2.81 21.65
CA ASN A 205 10.58 2.40 22.57
C ASN A 205 9.40 3.38 22.64
N ASN A 206 9.53 4.53 21.98
CA ASN A 206 8.57 5.63 22.03
C ASN A 206 7.97 5.92 20.65
N VAL A 207 6.85 6.64 20.65
CA VAL A 207 6.26 7.34 19.51
C VAL A 207 6.30 8.84 19.74
N ILE A 208 6.31 9.63 18.67
CA ILE A 208 6.14 11.08 18.73
C ILE A 208 4.65 11.40 18.59
N LEU A 209 4.08 12.09 19.57
CA LEU A 209 2.68 12.52 19.52
C LEU A 209 2.51 13.73 18.60
N LEU A 210 1.46 13.71 17.77
CA LEU A 210 1.23 14.70 16.70
C LEU A 210 1.26 16.14 17.25
N TYR A 211 0.28 16.48 18.10
CA TYR A 211 0.07 17.86 18.53
C TYR A 211 1.08 18.33 19.57
N THR A 212 1.45 17.48 20.54
CA THR A 212 2.40 17.88 21.60
C THR A 212 3.86 17.78 21.18
N GLY A 213 4.19 17.02 20.14
CA GLY A 213 5.57 16.68 19.77
C GLY A 213 6.30 15.81 20.82
N ARG A 214 5.59 15.36 21.86
CA ARG A 214 6.16 14.63 22.99
C ARG A 214 6.55 13.23 22.56
N SER A 215 7.77 12.82 22.91
CA SER A 215 8.19 11.42 22.83
C SER A 215 7.58 10.63 23.99
N GLN A 216 6.77 9.63 23.67
CA GLN A 216 6.00 8.88 24.66
C GLN A 216 6.10 7.37 24.45
N ALA A 217 6.18 6.61 25.54
CA ALA A 217 6.33 5.16 25.51
C ALA A 217 5.21 4.48 24.69
N LYS A 218 5.61 3.57 23.81
CA LYS A 218 4.70 2.74 23.00
C LYS A 218 3.70 1.95 23.84
N SER A 219 4.07 1.63 25.09
CA SER A 219 3.25 0.84 26.02
C SER A 219 2.19 1.65 26.78
N THR A 220 2.24 2.99 26.76
CA THR A 220 1.24 3.85 27.42
C THR A 220 0.16 4.26 26.42
N ASN A 221 -0.34 3.29 25.66
CA ASN A 221 -1.38 3.47 24.65
C ASN A 221 -2.71 2.98 25.20
N GLY A 222 -3.77 3.79 25.10
CA GLY A 222 -5.01 3.47 25.78
C GLY A 222 -6.04 4.59 25.75
N GLY A 223 -6.73 4.76 26.87
CA GLY A 223 -7.73 5.80 27.07
C GLY A 223 -7.70 6.40 28.47
N GLY A 224 -6.65 6.09 29.24
CA GLY A 224 -6.40 6.70 30.54
C GLY A 224 -5.87 8.12 30.41
N VAL A 225 -5.86 8.82 31.54
CA VAL A 225 -5.11 10.08 31.67
C VAL A 225 -3.63 9.78 31.43
N ASP A 226 -2.95 10.68 30.72
CA ASP A 226 -1.55 10.57 30.29
C ASP A 226 -1.24 9.41 29.31
N ASP A 227 -2.23 8.64 28.87
CA ASP A 227 -2.06 7.72 27.74
C ASP A 227 -2.02 8.51 26.42
N TRP A 228 -1.49 7.89 25.38
CA TRP A 228 -1.77 8.30 24.02
C TRP A 228 -2.84 7.42 23.37
N ASN A 229 -3.62 8.00 22.47
CA ASN A 229 -4.63 7.32 21.68
C ASN A 229 -4.51 7.65 20.18
N ARG A 230 -5.44 7.10 19.40
CA ARG A 230 -5.56 7.32 17.96
C ARG A 230 -6.33 8.61 17.71
N GLU A 231 -5.65 9.61 17.18
CA GLU A 231 -6.27 10.76 16.55
C GLU A 231 -6.74 10.37 15.16
N HIS A 232 -8.01 10.65 14.86
CA HIS A 232 -8.53 10.65 13.49
C HIS A 232 -8.41 12.08 12.98
N VAL A 233 -7.33 12.39 12.27
CA VAL A 233 -7.08 13.77 11.81
C VAL A 233 -8.25 14.21 10.92
N TRP A 234 -8.76 13.35 10.05
CA TRP A 234 -10.13 13.57 9.57
C TRP A 234 -11.13 13.14 10.64
N ALA A 235 -11.79 14.09 11.30
CA ALA A 235 -12.73 13.75 12.37
C ALA A 235 -13.87 12.87 11.84
N LYS A 236 -14.08 11.71 12.49
CA LYS A 236 -15.07 10.70 12.07
C LYS A 236 -16.49 11.24 11.90
N SER A 237 -16.87 12.26 12.66
CA SER A 237 -18.19 12.89 12.56
C SER A 237 -18.39 13.68 11.26
N HIS A 238 -17.31 14.08 10.58
CA HIS A 238 -17.33 14.73 9.27
C HIS A 238 -17.32 13.69 8.15
N GLY A 239 -18.21 12.69 8.20
CA GLY A 239 -18.23 11.59 7.22
C GLY A 239 -18.85 10.29 7.73
N ASP A 240 -19.23 10.22 9.01
CA ASP A 240 -19.97 9.13 9.66
C ASP A 240 -19.38 7.72 9.48
N PHE A 241 -18.06 7.61 9.33
CA PHE A 241 -17.41 6.33 9.03
C PHE A 241 -16.97 5.53 10.26
N GLY A 242 -16.97 6.14 11.45
CA GLY A 242 -16.63 5.45 12.69
C GLY A 242 -15.21 4.85 12.70
N THR A 243 -15.09 3.59 13.15
CA THR A 243 -13.81 2.86 13.24
C THR A 243 -13.85 1.55 12.45
N ALA A 244 -14.75 1.46 11.48
CA ALA A 244 -14.78 0.34 10.54
C ALA A 244 -13.53 0.37 9.65
N MET A 245 -13.22 -0.77 9.05
CA MET A 245 -12.14 -0.87 8.06
C MET A 245 -12.40 0.08 6.88
N GLY A 246 -11.33 0.65 6.33
CA GLY A 246 -11.39 1.74 5.35
C GLY A 246 -11.06 3.09 6.03
N PRO A 247 -11.86 4.15 5.87
CA PRO A 247 -11.53 5.49 6.38
C PRO A 247 -11.35 5.54 7.91
N GLY A 248 -11.99 4.63 8.65
CA GLY A 248 -11.87 4.52 10.10
C GLY A 248 -10.55 3.94 10.61
N THR A 249 -9.79 3.28 9.72
CA THR A 249 -8.54 2.60 10.05
C THR A 249 -7.38 2.99 9.13
N ASP A 250 -7.59 3.93 8.22
CA ASP A 250 -6.57 4.42 7.30
C ASP A 250 -5.44 5.15 8.05
N LEU A 251 -4.26 4.54 7.98
CA LEU A 251 -3.04 5.03 8.56
C LEU A 251 -2.63 6.37 8.00
N HIS A 252 -2.99 6.78 6.78
CA HIS A 252 -2.52 8.07 6.27
C HIS A 252 -3.00 9.25 7.11
N HIS A 253 -4.16 9.17 7.78
CA HIS A 253 -4.67 10.23 8.67
C HIS A 253 -4.73 9.87 10.16
N LEU A 254 -4.48 8.61 10.53
CA LEU A 254 -4.43 8.20 11.93
C LEU A 254 -3.08 8.53 12.56
N ARG A 255 -3.06 9.29 13.66
CA ARG A 255 -1.82 9.66 14.37
C ARG A 255 -1.90 9.37 15.87
N PRO A 256 -0.77 9.10 16.55
CA PRO A 256 -0.77 9.05 18.00
C PRO A 256 -0.89 10.46 18.58
N THR A 257 -1.74 10.65 19.58
CA THR A 257 -1.88 11.92 20.30
C THR A 257 -2.12 11.67 21.78
N ASP A 258 -1.83 12.67 22.61
CA ASP A 258 -2.23 12.64 24.01
C ASP A 258 -3.77 12.59 24.12
N VAL A 259 -4.29 11.75 25.03
CA VAL A 259 -5.74 11.54 25.21
C VAL A 259 -6.48 12.83 25.58
N SER A 260 -5.90 13.67 26.43
CA SER A 260 -6.50 14.94 26.87
C SER A 260 -6.57 15.91 25.69
N VAL A 261 -5.47 16.03 24.94
CA VAL A 261 -5.35 16.92 23.78
C VAL A 261 -6.28 16.48 22.67
N ASN A 262 -6.41 15.16 22.43
CA ASN A 262 -7.39 14.60 21.49
C ASN A 262 -8.82 14.96 21.91
N GLY A 263 -9.11 14.84 23.21
CA GLY A 263 -10.40 15.20 23.78
C GLY A 263 -10.76 16.67 23.55
N THR A 264 -9.79 17.59 23.71
CA THR A 264 -9.99 19.02 23.45
C THR A 264 -10.16 19.30 21.96
N ARG A 265 -9.33 18.68 21.09
CA ARG A 265 -9.46 18.81 19.64
C ARG A 265 -10.82 18.34 19.16
N GLY A 266 -11.29 17.20 19.66
CA GLY A 266 -12.61 16.66 19.39
C GLY A 266 -12.88 16.52 17.89
N ASN A 267 -13.83 17.32 17.39
CA ASN A 267 -14.18 17.43 15.99
C ASN A 267 -14.06 18.86 15.45
N LEU A 268 -13.25 19.71 16.09
CA LEU A 268 -13.00 21.06 15.60
C LEU A 268 -12.40 20.98 14.19
N ASP A 269 -12.86 21.88 13.32
CA ASP A 269 -12.30 22.02 11.98
C ASP A 269 -10.87 22.57 12.06
N PHE A 270 -10.06 22.34 11.03
CA PHE A 270 -8.74 22.95 10.95
C PHE A 270 -8.83 24.35 10.31
N ASP A 271 -8.50 25.38 11.10
CA ASP A 271 -8.30 26.80 10.71
C ASP A 271 -7.32 27.39 11.74
N ASN A 272 -7.01 28.67 11.64
CA ASN A 272 -6.32 29.43 12.68
C ASN A 272 -7.16 29.42 13.96
N GLY A 273 -6.51 29.17 15.08
CA GLY A 273 -7.15 29.10 16.38
C GLY A 273 -7.18 30.46 17.07
N GLY A 274 -7.60 30.45 18.33
CA GLY A 274 -7.58 31.63 19.18
C GLY A 274 -6.61 31.50 20.35
N THR A 275 -6.97 30.64 21.30
CA THR A 275 -6.25 30.53 22.57
C THR A 275 -5.30 29.34 22.54
N GLU A 276 -4.07 29.53 23.04
CA GLU A 276 -3.09 28.45 23.11
C GLU A 276 -3.56 27.33 24.07
N HIS A 277 -3.38 26.09 23.65
CA HIS A 277 -3.68 24.92 24.47
C HIS A 277 -2.62 24.74 25.57
N SER A 278 -3.06 24.61 26.82
CA SER A 278 -2.16 24.60 27.99
C SER A 278 -1.22 23.40 28.08
N GLU A 279 -1.61 22.24 27.52
CA GLU A 279 -0.79 21.03 27.49
C GLU A 279 -0.06 20.84 26.15
N ALA A 280 -0.57 21.43 25.07
CA ALA A 280 -0.05 21.25 23.72
C ALA A 280 0.43 22.61 23.21
N LEU A 281 1.51 23.12 23.81
CA LEU A 281 2.06 24.43 23.50
C LEU A 281 2.31 24.60 22.00
N GLY A 282 2.06 25.80 21.49
CA GLY A 282 2.09 26.12 20.06
C GLY A 282 0.86 25.67 19.26
N ASN A 283 -0.06 24.89 19.85
CA ASN A 283 -1.36 24.61 19.25
C ASN A 283 -2.39 25.59 19.81
N TYR A 284 -3.28 26.09 18.97
CA TYR A 284 -4.31 27.06 19.34
C TYR A 284 -5.69 26.51 19.00
N PHE A 285 -6.70 26.91 19.73
CA PHE A 285 -8.07 26.51 19.44
C PHE A 285 -9.07 27.58 19.86
N ASP A 286 -10.26 27.51 19.29
CA ASP A 286 -11.40 28.32 19.69
C ASP A 286 -12.69 27.48 19.70
N SER A 287 -13.85 28.10 19.45
CA SER A 287 -15.14 27.41 19.51
C SER A 287 -15.39 26.42 18.37
N ASP A 288 -14.73 26.59 17.22
CA ASP A 288 -14.96 25.75 16.04
C ASP A 288 -13.68 25.27 15.34
N SER A 289 -12.51 25.80 15.75
CA SER A 289 -11.27 25.58 15.03
C SER A 289 -10.12 25.10 15.92
N TRP A 290 -9.28 24.23 15.36
CA TRP A 290 -7.99 23.80 15.90
C TRP A 290 -6.86 24.17 14.93
N GLU A 291 -5.87 24.89 15.43
CA GLU A 291 -4.62 25.21 14.76
C GLU A 291 -3.50 24.38 15.40
N PRO A 292 -2.89 23.44 14.65
CA PRO A 292 -1.78 22.68 15.18
C PRO A 292 -0.53 23.55 15.27
N ARG A 293 0.46 23.11 16.05
CA ARG A 293 1.79 23.74 16.09
C ARG A 293 2.45 23.77 14.71
N ASP A 294 3.32 24.76 14.52
CA ASP A 294 3.90 25.09 13.21
C ASP A 294 4.57 23.89 12.52
N GLU A 295 5.20 22.99 13.26
CA GLU A 295 5.97 21.88 12.67
C GLU A 295 5.13 20.63 12.34
N VAL A 296 3.79 20.72 12.36
CA VAL A 296 2.89 19.69 11.80
C VAL A 296 1.70 20.30 11.04
N LYS A 297 1.76 21.61 10.72
CA LYS A 297 0.70 22.28 9.95
C LYS A 297 0.58 21.68 8.55
N GLY A 298 1.72 21.39 7.93
CA GLY A 298 1.84 20.77 6.63
C GLY A 298 1.41 19.32 6.65
N ASP A 299 1.83 18.55 7.66
CA ASP A 299 1.38 17.17 7.89
C ASP A 299 -0.16 17.10 7.89
N VAL A 300 -0.80 17.92 8.73
CA VAL A 300 -2.26 17.96 8.86
C VAL A 300 -2.89 18.30 7.52
N ALA A 301 -2.41 19.35 6.85
CA ALA A 301 -2.94 19.72 5.53
C ALA A 301 -2.86 18.57 4.52
N ARG A 302 -1.71 17.89 4.41
CA ARG A 302 -1.51 16.75 3.49
C ARG A 302 -2.34 15.52 3.85
N MET A 303 -2.63 15.29 5.13
CA MET A 303 -3.58 14.25 5.56
C MET A 303 -5.01 14.58 5.12
N LEU A 304 -5.43 15.85 5.23
CA LEU A 304 -6.75 16.31 4.79
C LEU A 304 -6.90 16.25 3.25
N PHE A 305 -5.89 16.72 2.51
CA PHE A 305 -5.86 16.60 1.04
C PHE A 305 -5.95 15.14 0.59
N TYR A 306 -5.19 14.26 1.24
CA TYR A 306 -5.23 12.82 0.96
C TYR A 306 -6.63 12.25 1.18
N MET A 307 -7.25 12.50 2.34
CA MET A 307 -8.56 11.94 2.64
C MET A 307 -9.63 12.39 1.64
N ALA A 308 -9.58 13.65 1.20
CA ALA A 308 -10.51 14.21 0.22
C ALA A 308 -10.29 13.72 -1.24
N VAL A 309 -9.15 13.09 -1.52
CA VAL A 309 -8.86 12.45 -2.81
C VAL A 309 -9.05 10.95 -2.72
N ARG A 310 -8.71 10.35 -1.58
CA ARG A 310 -8.88 8.93 -1.38
C ARG A 310 -10.36 8.58 -1.37
N TYR A 311 -11.18 9.29 -0.61
CA TYR A 311 -12.58 8.94 -0.36
C TYR A 311 -13.53 9.86 -1.13
N GLU A 312 -13.81 9.54 -2.41
CA GLU A 312 -14.70 10.30 -3.30
C GLU A 312 -16.15 9.75 -3.36
N GLY A 313 -16.48 8.74 -2.55
CA GLY A 313 -17.84 8.18 -2.44
C GLY A 313 -18.36 7.49 -3.71
N ASP A 314 -17.47 7.05 -4.61
CA ASP A 314 -17.80 6.36 -5.85
C ASP A 314 -18.03 4.85 -5.64
N VAL A 315 -17.53 4.29 -4.54
CA VAL A 315 -17.81 2.94 -4.05
C VAL A 315 -18.96 2.95 -3.04
N SER A 316 -19.82 1.91 -3.09
CA SER A 316 -20.92 1.74 -2.12
C SER A 316 -20.39 1.74 -0.70
N ASP A 317 -21.07 2.48 0.18
CA ASP A 317 -20.77 2.59 1.62
C ASP A 317 -19.44 3.28 1.95
N GLU A 318 -18.83 3.96 0.98
CA GLU A 318 -17.68 4.85 1.17
C GLU A 318 -18.15 6.32 1.33
N PRO A 319 -17.57 7.09 2.27
CA PRO A 319 -17.91 8.51 2.39
C PRO A 319 -17.37 9.33 1.22
N ASP A 320 -18.09 10.37 0.85
CA ASP A 320 -17.65 11.42 -0.09
C ASP A 320 -17.06 12.58 0.73
N LEU A 321 -15.74 12.51 0.98
CA LEU A 321 -15.02 13.47 1.80
C LEU A 321 -14.51 14.62 0.92
N GLU A 322 -14.86 15.86 1.27
CA GLU A 322 -14.44 17.03 0.48
C GLU A 322 -13.88 18.15 1.35
N LEU A 323 -13.00 18.97 0.76
CA LEU A 323 -12.53 20.20 1.41
C LEU A 323 -13.36 21.39 0.94
N ASN A 324 -13.60 22.35 1.83
CA ASN A 324 -14.30 23.60 1.50
C ASN A 324 -13.66 24.80 2.21
N ASN A 325 -14.20 26.01 2.02
CA ASN A 325 -13.70 27.23 2.68
C ASN A 325 -14.52 27.62 3.92
N ALA A 326 -15.12 26.65 4.61
CA ALA A 326 -15.97 26.86 5.78
C ALA A 326 -15.48 26.03 6.99
N VAL A 327 -15.84 26.51 8.18
CA VAL A 327 -15.71 25.78 9.45
C VAL A 327 -17.11 25.55 10.02
N ASN A 328 -17.22 24.68 11.01
CA ASN A 328 -18.47 24.29 11.65
C ASN A 328 -19.46 23.66 10.65
N ASN A 329 -18.94 22.70 9.86
CA ASN A 329 -19.70 22.00 8.83
C ASN A 329 -20.75 21.01 9.39
N GLY A 330 -20.84 20.88 10.71
CA GLY A 330 -21.76 19.94 11.37
C GLY A 330 -21.41 18.49 11.03
N ALA A 331 -22.38 17.74 10.52
CA ALA A 331 -22.20 16.34 10.08
C ALA A 331 -21.92 16.22 8.58
N ALA A 332 -21.84 17.33 7.84
CA ALA A 332 -21.46 17.26 6.43
C ALA A 332 -20.01 16.74 6.31
N PRO A 333 -19.68 16.00 5.25
CA PRO A 333 -18.36 15.41 5.07
C PRO A 333 -17.33 16.42 4.57
N TYR A 334 -17.34 17.61 5.18
CA TYR A 334 -16.40 18.69 4.92
C TYR A 334 -15.54 18.91 6.15
N HIS A 335 -14.22 18.99 5.97
CA HIS A 335 -13.34 19.18 7.11
C HIS A 335 -12.14 20.08 6.82
N GLY A 336 -11.95 21.07 7.69
CA GLY A 336 -10.87 22.04 7.57
C GLY A 336 -11.07 23.06 6.44
N LYS A 337 -10.54 24.26 6.65
CA LYS A 337 -10.68 25.38 5.74
C LYS A 337 -9.61 25.35 4.67
N LEU A 338 -10.00 25.00 3.44
CA LEU A 338 -9.14 24.81 2.28
C LEU A 338 -8.10 25.92 2.10
N SER A 339 -8.50 27.19 2.15
CA SER A 339 -7.56 28.32 2.01
C SER A 339 -6.42 28.30 3.03
N VAL A 340 -6.69 27.82 4.25
CA VAL A 340 -5.72 27.75 5.34
C VAL A 340 -4.89 26.49 5.25
N LEU A 341 -5.48 25.36 4.85
CA LEU A 341 -4.73 24.14 4.54
C LEU A 341 -3.72 24.36 3.41
N LEU A 342 -4.09 25.11 2.37
CA LEU A 342 -3.19 25.51 1.28
C LEU A 342 -2.01 26.35 1.81
N GLN A 343 -2.32 27.31 2.69
CA GLN A 343 -1.30 28.14 3.34
C GLN A 343 -0.35 27.29 4.20
N TRP A 344 -0.88 26.39 5.02
CA TRP A 344 -0.10 25.52 5.90
C TRP A 344 0.80 24.57 5.12
N ASN A 345 0.30 23.96 4.04
CA ASN A 345 1.12 23.11 3.18
C ASN A 345 2.32 23.87 2.56
N ALA A 346 2.15 25.17 2.26
CA ALA A 346 3.24 26.00 1.74
C ALA A 346 4.22 26.46 2.84
N GLN A 347 3.73 26.66 4.06
CA GLN A 347 4.53 27.13 5.20
C GLN A 347 5.34 26.03 5.88
N ASP A 348 4.84 24.80 5.84
CA ASP A 348 5.45 23.62 6.45
C ASP A 348 5.68 22.52 5.39
N PRO A 349 6.82 22.58 4.67
CA PRO A 349 7.16 21.63 3.63
C PRO A 349 7.37 20.21 4.15
N VAL A 350 7.21 19.21 3.27
CA VAL A 350 7.35 17.79 3.62
C VAL A 350 8.71 17.49 4.26
N ASP A 351 8.70 16.90 5.46
CA ASP A 351 9.91 16.50 6.18
C ASP A 351 10.26 15.00 6.01
N ASP A 352 11.41 14.59 6.56
CA ASP A 352 11.87 13.19 6.46
C ASP A 352 11.01 12.21 7.28
N ARG A 353 10.31 12.69 8.32
CA ARG A 353 9.41 11.85 9.12
C ARG A 353 8.15 11.53 8.34
N GLU A 354 7.58 12.50 7.63
CA GLU A 354 6.45 12.28 6.75
C GLU A 354 6.80 11.32 5.61
N ARG A 355 7.95 11.51 4.94
CA ARG A 355 8.42 10.58 3.90
C ARG A 355 8.59 9.17 4.45
N ARG A 356 9.30 9.01 5.58
CA ARG A 356 9.47 7.71 6.24
C ARG A 356 8.14 7.06 6.57
N ARG A 357 7.19 7.84 7.08
CA ARG A 357 5.86 7.36 7.42
C ARG A 357 5.10 6.89 6.19
N ASN A 358 5.11 7.67 5.11
CA ASN A 358 4.50 7.31 3.82
C ASN A 358 5.11 6.01 3.27
N ASP A 359 6.44 5.89 3.34
CA ASP A 359 7.17 4.70 2.92
C ASP A 359 6.79 3.45 3.73
N ILE A 360 6.71 3.55 5.06
CA ILE A 360 6.32 2.42 5.92
C ILE A 360 4.87 2.01 5.68
N ILE A 361 3.95 2.98 5.53
CA ILE A 361 2.55 2.68 5.23
C ILE A 361 2.45 1.93 3.89
N TYR A 362 3.21 2.37 2.88
CA TYR A 362 3.26 1.71 1.58
C TYR A 362 3.92 0.33 1.64
N SER A 363 5.09 0.18 2.26
CA SER A 363 5.84 -1.08 2.19
C SER A 363 5.27 -2.16 3.10
N ASP A 364 4.76 -1.79 4.28
CA ASP A 364 4.54 -2.75 5.37
C ASP A 364 3.05 -2.93 5.75
N TYR A 365 2.16 -2.01 5.37
CA TYR A 365 0.80 -1.96 5.91
C TYR A 365 -0.33 -1.86 4.88
N GLN A 366 -0.46 -0.72 4.20
CA GLN A 366 -1.62 -0.43 3.37
C GLN A 366 -1.33 -0.43 1.87
N HIS A 367 -0.07 -0.41 1.47
CA HIS A 367 0.32 -0.50 0.07
C HIS A 367 -0.27 0.60 -0.82
N ASN A 368 -0.62 1.74 -0.22
CA ASN A 368 -0.92 2.97 -0.93
C ASN A 368 -0.12 4.13 -0.34
N ARG A 369 0.09 5.16 -1.16
CA ARG A 369 0.89 6.34 -0.79
C ARG A 369 0.02 7.58 -0.70
N ASN A 370 0.39 8.51 0.18
CA ASN A 370 -0.15 9.86 0.17
C ASN A 370 0.53 10.68 -0.94
N PRO A 371 -0.18 11.01 -2.04
CA PRO A 371 0.43 11.72 -3.17
C PRO A 371 0.96 13.10 -2.81
N PHE A 372 0.42 13.72 -1.77
CA PHE A 372 0.81 15.07 -1.36
C PHE A 372 2.06 15.09 -0.48
N ILE A 373 2.51 13.93 0.01
CA ILE A 373 3.84 13.79 0.63
C ILE A 373 4.91 13.58 -0.44
N ASP A 374 4.61 12.77 -1.46
CA ASP A 374 5.56 12.47 -2.54
C ASP A 374 5.67 13.60 -3.58
N HIS A 375 4.55 14.26 -3.87
CA HIS A 375 4.39 15.37 -4.82
C HIS A 375 3.58 16.52 -4.20
N PRO A 376 4.14 17.26 -3.22
CA PRO A 376 3.44 18.35 -2.53
C PRO A 376 2.98 19.48 -3.45
N GLU A 377 3.60 19.62 -4.63
CA GLU A 377 3.20 20.58 -5.67
C GLU A 377 1.79 20.30 -6.22
N TRP A 378 1.32 19.05 -6.22
CA TRP A 378 0.01 18.69 -6.76
C TRP A 378 -1.16 19.24 -5.97
N VAL A 379 -0.94 19.64 -4.72
CA VAL A 379 -1.93 20.40 -3.95
C VAL A 379 -2.35 21.66 -4.71
N ASN A 380 -1.38 22.41 -5.24
CA ASN A 380 -1.67 23.64 -6.00
C ASN A 380 -2.25 23.32 -7.38
N GLU A 381 -1.84 22.22 -8.01
CA GLU A 381 -2.38 21.83 -9.31
C GLU A 381 -3.85 21.41 -9.24
N ILE A 382 -4.36 21.02 -8.07
CA ILE A 382 -5.77 20.64 -7.87
C ILE A 382 -6.62 21.83 -7.37
N TRP A 383 -6.12 22.59 -6.38
CA TRP A 383 -6.97 23.52 -5.59
C TRP A 383 -6.58 25.01 -5.63
N ASN A 384 -5.55 25.43 -6.38
CA ASN A 384 -5.09 26.83 -6.41
C ASN A 384 -5.41 27.56 -7.73
#